data_AF-A0A6N1ARU2-F1
#
_entry.id   AF-A0A6N1ARU2-F1
#
_cell.length_a   1.000
_cell.length_b   1.000
_cell.length_c   1.000
_cell.angle_alpha   90.00
_cell.angle_beta   90.00
_cell.angle_gamma   90.00
#
_symmetry.space_group_name_H-M   'P 1'
#
loop_
_entity.id
_entity.type
_entity.pdbx_description
1 polymer ?
#
loop_
_entity_poly.entity_id
_entity_poly.type
_entity_poly.pdbx_seq_one_letter_code
_entity_poly.pdbx_strand_id
1 'polypeptide(L)'
;MTRLSRVAVAYGLAVWLLTVQVVTELVGWLFAWPEVFGGLRLGAVALFWPGQFLTWRGLLAPGHRWIVTVATLVCVAGALALAVRIGLALRGDRGPRFGAGRWAGDADVRRSGLL
;
A
#
# COMPACT_ATOMS: atom_id res chain seq x y z
N MET A 1 14.26 1.06 -18.24
CA MET A 1 14.27 1.26 -16.78
C MET A 1 12.90 1.63 -16.18
N THR A 2 11.94 2.12 -16.98
CA THR A 2 10.54 2.40 -16.56
C THR A 2 9.70 1.18 -16.11
N ARG A 3 10.09 -0.06 -16.47
CA ARG A 3 9.40 -1.27 -16.00
C ARG A 3 9.65 -1.56 -14.52
N LEU A 4 10.88 -1.36 -14.03
CA LEU A 4 11.25 -1.64 -12.63
C LEU A 4 10.55 -0.71 -11.64
N SER A 5 10.40 0.57 -11.99
CA SER A 5 9.68 1.54 -11.16
C SER A 5 8.17 1.26 -11.09
N ARG A 6 7.55 0.84 -12.19
CA ARG A 6 6.12 0.42 -12.21
C ARG A 6 5.88 -0.82 -11.35
N VAL A 7 6.78 -1.80 -11.43
CA VAL A 7 6.70 -3.04 -10.65
C VAL A 7 6.85 -2.74 -9.15
N ALA A 8 7.81 -1.89 -8.76
CA ALA A 8 7.97 -1.48 -7.37
C ALA A 8 6.75 -0.73 -6.80
N VAL A 9 6.14 0.14 -7.60
CA VAL A 9 4.88 0.82 -7.24
C VAL A 9 3.74 -0.18 -7.07
N ALA A 10 3.59 -1.13 -8.01
CA ALA A 10 2.56 -2.15 -7.95
C ALA A 10 2.70 -3.05 -6.70
N TYR A 11 3.92 -3.49 -6.38
CA TYR A 11 4.18 -4.24 -5.15
C TYR A 11 3.87 -3.41 -3.90
N GLY A 12 4.28 -2.14 -3.86
CA GLY A 12 3.97 -1.26 -2.74
C GLY A 12 2.47 -1.06 -2.54
N LEU A 13 1.72 -0.87 -3.63
CA LEU A 13 0.26 -0.79 -3.60
C LEU A 13 -0.38 -2.09 -3.13
N ALA A 14 0.11 -3.25 -3.61
CA ALA A 14 -0.39 -4.55 -3.17
C ALA A 14 -0.16 -4.77 -1.67
N VAL A 15 1.03 -4.46 -1.15
CA VAL A 15 1.34 -4.54 0.28
C VAL A 15 0.45 -3.61 1.10
N TRP A 16 0.23 -2.38 0.62
CA TRP A 16 -0.66 -1.45 1.27
C TRP A 16 -2.10 -1.95 1.30
N LEU A 17 -2.64 -2.45 0.17
CA LEU A 17 -3.98 -3.03 0.11
C LEU A 17 -4.12 -4.26 1.03
N LEU A 18 -3.10 -5.13 1.08
CA LEU A 18 -3.08 -6.26 2.02
C LEU A 18 -3.08 -5.78 3.48
N THR A 19 -2.36 -4.70 3.78
CA THR A 19 -2.38 -4.10 5.12
C THR A 19 -3.76 -3.56 5.47
N VAL A 20 -4.41 -2.85 4.54
CA VAL A 20 -5.79 -2.37 4.70
C VAL A 20 -6.76 -3.52 4.90
N GLN A 21 -6.58 -4.62 4.15
CA GLN A 21 -7.38 -5.83 4.31
C GLN A 21 -7.23 -6.44 5.71
N VAL A 22 -5.99 -6.65 6.16
CA VAL A 22 -5.72 -7.18 7.52
C VAL A 22 -6.33 -6.30 8.60
N VAL A 23 -6.20 -4.98 8.48
CA VAL A 23 -6.83 -4.04 9.42
C VAL A 23 -8.36 -4.16 9.39
N THR A 24 -8.95 -4.31 8.20
CA THR A 24 -10.40 -4.49 8.06
C THR A 24 -10.87 -5.76 8.75
N GLU A 25 -10.19 -6.88 8.53
CA GLU A 25 -10.52 -8.16 9.17
C GLU A 25 -10.36 -8.11 10.68
N LEU A 26 -9.28 -7.47 11.18
CA LEU A 26 -9.08 -7.29 12.62
C LEU A 26 -10.20 -6.49 13.27
N VAL A 27 -10.65 -5.40 12.62
CA VAL A 27 -11.80 -4.62 13.10
C VAL A 27 -13.08 -5.46 13.02
N GLY A 28 -13.28 -6.21 11.93
CA GLY A 28 -14.43 -7.10 11.75
C GLY A 28 -14.51 -8.15 12.85
N TRP A 29 -13.38 -8.79 13.15
CA TRP A 29 -13.25 -9.79 14.19
C TRP A 29 -13.45 -9.21 15.59
N LEU A 30 -12.85 -8.06 15.90
CA LEU A 30 -12.97 -7.39 17.20
C LEU A 30 -14.42 -7.10 17.58
N PHE A 31 -15.25 -6.75 16.60
CA PHE A 31 -16.66 -6.45 16.79
C PHE A 31 -17.60 -7.62 16.44
N ALA A 32 -17.05 -8.78 16.08
CA ALA A 32 -17.80 -9.93 15.59
C ALA A 32 -18.85 -9.54 14.52
N TRP A 33 -18.44 -8.71 13.55
CA TRP A 33 -19.34 -8.15 12.55
C TRP A 33 -20.02 -9.26 11.73
N PRO A 34 -21.36 -9.22 11.59
CA PRO A 34 -22.06 -10.17 10.75
C PRO A 34 -21.72 -10.01 9.26
N GLU A 35 -21.73 -11.12 8.53
CA GLU A 35 -21.48 -11.15 7.07
C GLU A 35 -22.49 -10.32 6.26
N VAL A 36 -23.70 -10.11 6.77
CA VAL A 36 -24.74 -9.29 6.11
C VAL A 36 -24.30 -7.83 5.89
N PHE A 37 -23.26 -7.36 6.57
CA PHE A 37 -22.69 -6.03 6.38
C PHE A 37 -21.73 -5.95 5.19
N GLY A 38 -21.82 -6.92 4.26
CA GLY A 38 -21.10 -6.98 2.98
C GLY A 38 -19.85 -7.87 3.03
N GLY A 39 -19.81 -8.83 3.95
CA GLY A 39 -18.75 -9.84 4.00
C GLY A 39 -19.04 -11.01 3.07
N LEU A 40 -18.02 -11.51 2.39
CA LEU A 40 -18.04 -12.79 1.70
C LEU A 40 -17.85 -13.90 2.74
N ARG A 41 -18.81 -14.82 2.80
CA ARG A 41 -18.69 -16.00 3.65
C ARG A 41 -17.73 -17.02 3.03
N LEU A 42 -16.62 -17.31 3.71
CA LEU A 42 -15.75 -18.42 3.39
C LEU A 42 -15.80 -19.43 4.55
N GLY A 43 -16.73 -20.38 4.43
CA GLY A 43 -17.01 -21.38 5.46
C GLY A 43 -17.62 -20.76 6.72
N ALA A 44 -16.85 -20.76 7.81
CA ALA A 44 -17.24 -20.19 9.10
C ALA A 44 -16.73 -18.75 9.32
N VAL A 45 -15.93 -18.21 8.40
CA VAL A 45 -15.31 -16.89 8.51
C VAL A 45 -15.99 -15.93 7.54
N ALA A 46 -16.37 -14.75 8.04
CA ALA A 46 -16.79 -13.64 7.21
C ALA A 46 -15.56 -12.81 6.81
N LEU A 47 -15.30 -12.67 5.51
CA LEU A 47 -14.24 -11.84 4.97
C LEU A 47 -14.84 -10.56 4.38
N PHE A 48 -14.27 -9.43 4.72
CA PHE A 48 -14.72 -8.10 4.34
C PHE A 48 -13.83 -7.51 3.23
N TRP A 49 -14.34 -6.56 2.46
CA TRP A 49 -13.58 -5.87 1.43
C TRP A 49 -12.58 -4.87 2.06
N PRO A 50 -11.42 -4.60 1.41
CA PRO A 50 -10.45 -3.68 1.95
C PRO A 50 -11.07 -2.30 2.22
N GLY A 51 -10.99 -1.83 3.48
CA GLY A 51 -11.50 -0.52 3.88
C GLY A 51 -12.97 -0.49 4.27
N GLN A 52 -13.67 -1.63 4.23
CA GLN A 52 -15.10 -1.72 4.57
C GLN A 52 -15.41 -1.23 6.00
N PHE A 53 -14.44 -1.32 6.91
CA PHE A 53 -14.54 -0.85 8.29
C PHE A 53 -14.91 0.63 8.43
N LEU A 54 -14.66 1.45 7.41
CA LEU A 54 -15.03 2.86 7.39
C LEU A 54 -16.55 3.06 7.46
N THR A 55 -17.31 2.12 6.87
CA THR A 55 -18.78 2.17 6.86
C THR A 55 -19.39 1.81 8.22
N TRP A 56 -18.68 1.01 9.03
CA TRP A 56 -19.14 0.56 10.34
C TRP A 56 -19.08 1.65 11.42
N ARG A 57 -18.31 2.73 11.20
CA ARG A 57 -18.18 3.83 12.16
C ARG A 57 -19.53 4.39 12.60
N GLY A 58 -20.48 4.52 11.67
CA GLY A 58 -21.83 5.03 11.94
C GLY A 58 -22.69 4.09 12.77
N LEU A 59 -22.39 2.79 12.72
CA LEU A 59 -23.12 1.71 13.41
C LEU A 59 -22.58 1.45 14.82
N LEU A 60 -21.39 1.96 15.14
CA LEU A 60 -20.77 1.80 16.45
C LEU A 60 -21.27 2.84 17.46
N ALA A 61 -21.45 2.39 18.71
CA ALA A 61 -21.66 3.27 19.85
C ALA A 61 -20.52 4.30 19.96
N PRO A 62 -20.80 5.54 20.41
CA PRO A 62 -19.80 6.62 20.45
C PRO A 62 -18.48 6.23 21.11
N GLY A 63 -18.52 5.43 22.19
CA GLY A 63 -17.36 4.94 22.92
C GLY A 63 -16.45 3.97 22.16
N HIS A 64 -16.88 3.42 21.03
CA HIS A 64 -16.10 2.46 20.22
C HIS A 64 -15.62 3.05 18.89
N ARG A 65 -16.09 4.24 18.52
CA ARG A 65 -15.75 4.89 17.24
C ARG A 65 -14.26 5.23 17.11
N TRP A 66 -13.55 5.36 18.23
CA TRP A 66 -12.11 5.63 18.24
C TRP A 66 -11.31 4.51 17.57
N ILE A 67 -11.77 3.25 17.67
CA ILE A 67 -11.10 2.09 17.05
C ILE A 67 -11.05 2.27 15.53
N VAL A 68 -12.19 2.66 14.93
CA VAL A 68 -12.25 2.97 13.50
C VAL A 68 -11.34 4.16 13.16
N THR A 69 -11.33 5.21 13.99
CA THR A 69 -10.41 6.35 13.79
C THR A 69 -8.95 5.90 13.75
N VAL A 70 -8.52 5.09 14.72
CA VAL A 70 -7.14 4.58 14.81
C VAL A 70 -6.81 3.70 13.61
N ALA A 71 -7.71 2.78 13.23
CA ALA A 71 -7.55 1.95 12.05
C ALA A 71 -7.39 2.78 10.77
N THR A 72 -8.21 3.84 10.60
CA THR A 72 -8.07 4.78 9.48
C THR A 72 -6.72 5.48 9.51
N LEU A 73 -6.27 5.97 10.67
CA LEU A 73 -4.98 6.65 10.80
C LEU A 73 -3.81 5.75 10.41
N VAL A 74 -3.83 4.47 10.83
CA VAL A 74 -2.80 3.49 10.44
C VAL A 74 -2.77 3.29 8.92
N CYS A 75 -3.94 3.13 8.29
CA CYS A 75 -4.04 2.95 6.84
C CYS A 75 -3.55 4.19 6.06
N VAL A 76 -3.90 5.39 6.55
CA VAL A 76 -3.48 6.68 5.96
C VAL A 76 -1.97 6.88 6.14
N ALA A 77 -1.42 6.58 7.32
CA ALA A 77 0.02 6.64 7.55
C ALA A 77 0.78 5.71 6.60
N GLY A 78 0.27 4.49 6.40
CA GLY A 78 0.82 3.56 5.41
C GLY A 78 0.75 4.10 3.97
N ALA A 79 -0.36 4.72 3.59
CA ALA A 79 -0.51 5.34 2.27
C ALA A 79 0.48 6.50 2.07
N LEU A 80 0.67 7.34 3.09
CA LEU A 80 1.62 8.45 3.07
C LEU A 80 3.06 7.95 2.98
N ALA A 81 3.43 6.94 3.77
CA ALA A 81 4.75 6.33 3.71
C ALA A 81 5.05 5.77 2.30
N LEU A 82 4.06 5.10 1.69
CA LEU A 82 4.15 4.61 0.33
C LEU A 82 4.30 5.76 -0.69
N ALA A 83 3.50 6.81 -0.58
CA ALA A 83 3.57 7.98 -1.46
C ALA A 83 4.94 8.68 -1.38
N VAL A 84 5.48 8.84 -0.17
CA VAL A 84 6.84 9.38 0.05
C VAL A 84 7.87 8.47 -0.60
N ARG A 85 7.78 7.15 -0.41
CA ARG A 85 8.71 6.18 -1.00
C ARG A 85 8.69 6.23 -2.53
N ILE A 86 7.51 6.31 -3.14
CA ILE A 86 7.33 6.45 -4.58
C ILE A 86 7.92 7.78 -5.06
N GLY A 87 7.64 8.88 -4.36
CA GLY A 87 8.18 10.20 -4.67
C GLY A 87 9.71 10.22 -4.64
N LEU A 88 10.33 9.57 -3.65
CA LEU A 88 11.78 9.42 -3.56
C LEU A 88 12.35 8.56 -4.69
N ALA A 89 11.70 7.44 -5.02
CA ALA A 89 12.13 6.58 -6.14
C ALA A 89 12.12 7.35 -7.47
N LEU A 90 11.04 8.10 -7.74
CA LEU A 90 10.92 8.93 -8.94
C LEU A 90 11.90 10.11 -8.98
N ARG A 91 12.30 10.65 -7.82
CA ARG A 91 13.36 11.68 -7.75
C ARG A 91 14.74 11.10 -7.96
N GLY A 92 15.03 9.91 -7.42
CA GLY A 92 16.29 9.19 -7.64
C GLY A 92 16.56 8.89 -9.11
N ASP A 93 15.51 8.60 -9.88
CA ASP A 93 15.58 8.41 -11.34
C ASP A 93 15.88 9.71 -12.13
N ARG A 94 15.70 10.89 -11.53
CA ARG A 94 15.97 12.21 -12.16
C ARG A 94 17.31 12.82 -11.76
N GLY A 95 18.06 12.20 -10.84
CA GLY A 95 19.39 12.67 -10.48
C GLY A 95 20.37 12.49 -11.64
N PRO A 96 21.21 13.48 -11.98
CA PRO A 96 22.32 13.24 -12.88
C PRO A 96 23.17 12.11 -12.30
N ARG A 97 23.41 11.06 -13.08
CA ARG A 97 24.20 9.90 -12.70
C ARG A 97 25.69 10.26 -12.56
N PHE A 98 26.01 11.18 -11.66
CA PHE A 98 27.38 11.45 -11.25
C PHE A 98 27.88 10.20 -10.50
N GLY A 99 28.65 9.38 -11.21
CA GLY A 99 29.21 8.12 -10.72
C GLY A 99 28.90 6.88 -11.56
N ALA A 100 27.99 6.95 -12.55
CA ALA A 100 27.72 5.79 -13.42
C ALA A 100 28.90 5.45 -14.34
N GLY A 101 29.84 6.38 -14.58
CA GLY A 101 31.05 6.11 -15.35
C GLY A 101 32.02 5.12 -14.68
N ARG A 102 31.98 4.97 -13.35
CA ARG A 102 32.83 4.00 -12.62
C ARG A 102 32.37 2.55 -12.82
N TRP A 103 31.09 2.34 -13.15
CA TRP A 103 30.45 1.02 -13.21
C TRP A 103 29.78 0.75 -14.56
N ALA A 104 29.95 1.63 -15.55
CA ALA A 104 29.51 1.40 -16.91
C ALA A 104 30.39 0.31 -17.52
N GLY A 105 29.84 -0.89 -17.69
CA GLY A 105 30.49 -1.92 -18.48
C GLY A 105 30.53 -1.52 -19.96
N ASP A 106 31.36 -2.19 -20.75
CA ASP A 106 31.59 -1.89 -22.18
C ASP A 106 30.29 -1.76 -23.01
N ALA A 107 29.23 -2.46 -22.60
CA ALA A 107 27.92 -2.41 -23.25
C ALA A 107 27.20 -1.05 -23.09
N ASP A 108 27.43 -0.34 -21.98
CA ASP A 108 26.84 0.98 -21.74
C ASP A 108 27.61 2.08 -22.47
N VAL A 109 28.92 1.92 -22.67
CA VAL A 109 29.77 2.85 -23.43
C VAL A 109 29.38 2.85 -24.91
N ARG A 110 29.20 1.67 -25.53
CA ARG A 110 28.76 1.58 -26.94
C ARG A 110 27.40 2.21 -27.21
N ARG A 111 26.50 2.17 -26.23
CA ARG A 111 25.15 2.75 -26.37
C ARG A 111 25.14 4.27 -26.22
N SER A 112 26.18 4.85 -25.62
CA SER A 112 26.34 6.30 -25.45
C SER A 112 26.94 7.02 -26.66
N GLY A 113 27.34 6.30 -27.72
CA GLY A 113 27.93 6.90 -28.92
C GLY A 113 29.29 7.54 -28.69
N LEU A 114 29.99 7.16 -27.61
CA LEU A 114 31.36 7.55 -27.32
C LEU A 114 32.41 6.65 -28.01
N LEU A 115 31.97 5.87 -29.00
CA LEU A 115 32.79 5.24 -30.04
C LEU A 115 32.14 5.51 -31.40
#